data_AF-A0A848ISJ4-F1
#
_entry.id   AF-A0A848ISJ4-F1
#
_cell.length_a   1.000
_cell.length_b   1.000
_cell.length_c   1.000
_cell.angle_alpha   90.00
_cell.angle_beta   90.00
_cell.angle_gamma   90.00
#
_symmetry.space_group_name_H-M   'P 1'
#
loop_
_entity.id
_entity.type
_entity.pdbx_description
1 polymer ?
#
loop_
_entity_poly.entity_id
_entity_poly.type
_entity_poly.pdbx_seq_one_letter_code
_entity_poly.pdbx_strand_id
1 'polypeptide(L)' 'MTQMDLGLNLSTKRTRKREFLDEMTRVVPWQKLIALIEPHYPKGKTGRPPFPIATMLRIHFLQQWFSLSDPAM' A
#
# COMPACT_ATOMS: atom_id res chain seq x y z
N MET A 1 -13.81 5.46 19.50
CA MET A 1 -12.83 4.63 20.24
C MET A 1 -11.55 4.58 19.46
N THR A 2 -10.50 5.17 20.01
CA THR A 2 -9.15 5.11 19.42
C THR A 2 -8.48 3.80 19.84
N GLN A 3 -7.46 3.32 19.12
CA GLN A 3 -6.79 2.07 19.50
C GLN A 3 -6.11 2.15 20.89
N MET A 4 -5.88 3.37 21.40
CA MET A 4 -5.40 3.61 22.77
C MET A 4 -6.45 3.26 23.83
N ASP A 5 -7.74 3.43 23.51
CA ASP A 5 -8.86 3.10 24.42
C ASP A 5 -9.03 1.58 24.61
N LEU A 6 -8.43 0.76 23.73
CA LEU A 6 -8.57 -0.71 23.76
C LEU A 6 -7.58 -1.41 24.71
N GLY A 7 -6.73 -0.67 25.44
CA GLY A 7 -5.74 -1.25 26.35
C GLY A 7 -4.68 -2.13 25.66
N LEU A 8 -4.58 -2.04 24.33
CA LEU A 8 -3.58 -2.77 23.55
C LEU A 8 -2.20 -2.14 23.82
N ASN A 9 -1.21 -2.96 24.15
CA ASN A 9 0.18 -2.50 24.30
C ASN A 9 0.77 -2.19 22.91
N LEU A 10 0.41 -1.01 22.39
CA LEU A 10 0.91 -0.51 21.12
C LEU A 10 2.34 -0.02 21.34
N SER A 11 3.30 -0.89 21.06
CA SER A 11 4.71 -0.50 21.08
C SER A 11 4.95 0.65 20.10
N THR A 12 5.40 1.79 20.61
CA THR A 12 5.78 2.97 19.81
C THR A 12 7.15 2.81 19.15
N LYS A 13 7.83 1.68 19.42
CA LYS A 13 9.16 1.40 18.89
C LYS A 13 9.13 1.38 17.36
N ARG A 14 10.01 2.15 16.74
CA ARG A 14 10.20 2.12 15.29
C ARG A 14 10.72 0.74 14.90
N THR A 15 9.96 0.06 14.05
CA THR A 15 10.33 -1.25 13.52
C THR A 15 11.11 -1.07 12.23
N ARG A 16 11.97 -2.03 11.88
CA ARG A 16 12.70 -2.03 10.59
C ARG A 16 11.75 -1.91 9.39
N LYS A 17 10.58 -2.56 9.46
CA LYS A 17 9.54 -2.45 8.43
C LYS A 17 9.02 -1.02 8.30
N ARG A 18 8.83 -0.30 9.40
CA ARG A 18 8.39 1.11 9.37
C ARG A 18 9.45 2.02 8.76
N GLU A 19 10.72 1.85 9.14
CA GLU A 19 11.83 2.62 8.58
C GLU A 19 11.96 2.40 7.08
N PHE A 20 11.91 1.14 6.64
CA PHE A 20 11.90 0.79 5.23
C PHE A 20 10.75 1.44 4.45
N LEU A 21 9.52 1.48 5.01
CA LEU A 21 8.39 2.13 4.35
C LEU A 21 8.54 3.66 4.23
N ASP A 22 9.15 4.29 5.24
CA ASP A 22 9.47 5.72 5.19
C ASP A 22 10.51 6.01 4.09
N GLU A 23 11.51 5.15 3.94
CA GLU A 23 12.50 5.23 2.84
C GLU A 23 11.83 5.04 1.49
N MET A 24 11.02 4.00 1.31
CA MET A 24 10.31 3.71 0.07
C MET A 24 9.34 4.82 -0.34
N THR A 25 8.78 5.55 0.63
CA THR A 25 7.97 6.73 0.34
C THR A 25 8.78 7.83 -0.35
N ARG A 26 10.08 7.94 -0.06
CA ARG A 26 10.99 8.93 -0.65
C ARG A 26 11.61 8.46 -1.96
N VAL A 27 12.04 7.19 -2.03
CA VAL A 27 12.84 6.70 -3.16
C VAL A 27 11.99 6.25 -4.35
N VAL A 28 10.78 5.75 -4.12
CA VAL A 28 9.93 5.29 -5.21
C VAL A 28 9.26 6.49 -5.89
N PRO A 29 9.34 6.62 -7.23
CA PRO A 29 8.75 7.73 -7.96
C PRO A 29 7.23 7.54 -8.17
N TRP A 30 6.46 7.56 -7.09
CA TRP A 30 5.03 7.21 -7.08
C TRP A 30 4.19 7.91 -8.14
N GLN A 31 4.37 9.23 -8.28
CA GLN A 31 3.58 10.01 -9.25
C GLN A 31 3.88 9.61 -10.69
N LYS A 32 5.14 9.32 -11.02
CA LYS A 32 5.53 8.85 -12.36
C LYS A 32 4.95 7.48 -12.66
N LEU A 33 4.98 6.57 -11.68
CA LEU A 33 4.41 5.23 -11.82
C LEU A 33 2.88 5.28 -11.96
N ILE A 34 2.20 6.12 -11.17
CA ILE A 34 0.76 6.31 -11.28
C ILE A 34 0.40 6.82 -12.68
N ALA A 35 1.06 7.89 -13.15
CA ALA A 35 0.80 8.46 -14.47
C ALA A 35 1.04 7.46 -15.61
N LEU A 36 2.02 6.56 -15.46
CA LEU A 36 2.30 5.52 -16.43
C LEU A 36 1.20 4.44 -16.49
N ILE A 37 0.61 4.10 -15.33
CA ILE A 37 -0.38 3.01 -15.22
C ILE A 37 -1.81 3.52 -15.45
N GLU A 38 -2.09 4.79 -15.14
CA GLU A 38 -3.43 5.40 -15.22
C GLU A 38 -4.17 5.17 -16.55
N PRO A 39 -3.53 5.24 -17.75
CA PRO A 39 -4.21 4.97 -19.02
C PRO A 39 -4.74 3.53 -19.13
N HIS A 40 -4.14 2.59 -18.42
CA HIS A 40 -4.47 1.17 -18.46
C HIS A 40 -5.33 0.72 -17.27
N TYR A 41 -5.52 1.59 -16.27
CA TYR A 41 -6.24 1.24 -15.05
C TYR A 41 -7.76 1.23 -15.30
N PRO A 42 -8.49 0.17 -14.90
CA PRO A 42 -9.92 0.09 -15.12
C PRO A 42 -10.62 1.23 -14.37
N LYS A 43 -11.49 1.97 -15.07
CA LYS A 43 -12.26 3.08 -14.49
C LYS A 43 -13.59 2.65 -13.86
N GLY A 44 -13.93 1.35 -13.93
CA GLY A 44 -15.20 0.79 -13.47
C GLY A 44 -16.38 1.29 -14.30
N LYS A 45 -16.98 0.44 -15.14
CA LYS A 45 -18.18 0.81 -15.93
C LYS A 45 -19.48 0.36 -15.27
N THR A 46 -19.44 -0.74 -14.51
CA THR A 46 -20.57 -1.35 -13.80
C THR A 46 -20.07 -2.10 -12.57
N GLY A 47 -20.90 -2.23 -11.53
CA GLY A 47 -20.56 -2.95 -10.30
C GLY A 47 -19.76 -2.14 -9.27
N ARG A 48 -19.03 -2.82 -8.38
CA ARG A 48 -18.21 -2.17 -7.35
C ARG A 48 -17.06 -1.41 -8.02
N PRO A 49 -16.87 -0.11 -7.71
CA PRO A 49 -15.78 0.65 -8.30
C PRO A 49 -14.43 0.03 -7.89
N PRO A 50 -13.45 0.00 -8.81
CA PRO A 50 -12.10 -0.42 -8.48
C PRO A 50 -11.49 0.53 -7.43
N PHE A 51 -10.56 0.00 -6.64
CA PHE A 51 -9.81 0.83 -5.71
C PHE A 51 -9.01 1.93 -6.44
N PRO A 52 -8.70 3.05 -5.79
CA PRO A 52 -7.82 4.05 -6.39
C PRO A 52 -6.47 3.45 -6.79
N ILE A 53 -5.98 3.82 -7.96
CA ILE A 53 -4.71 3.33 -8.53
C ILE A 53 -3.53 3.49 -7.56
N ALA A 54 -3.44 4.62 -6.86
CA ALA A 54 -2.39 4.87 -5.89
C ALA A 54 -2.41 3.85 -4.74
N THR A 55 -3.61 3.52 -4.25
CA THR A 55 -3.80 2.54 -3.17
C THR A 55 -3.42 1.14 -3.64
N MET A 56 -3.90 0.72 -4.82
CA MET A 56 -3.55 -0.60 -5.35
C MET A 56 -2.06 -0.72 -5.65
N LEU A 57 -1.43 0.31 -6.21
CA LEU A 57 0.00 0.32 -6.48
C LEU A 57 0.81 0.13 -5.18
N ARG A 58 0.41 0.81 -4.10
CA ARG A 58 1.04 0.64 -2.78
C ARG A 58 0.87 -0.78 -2.24
N ILE A 59 -0.32 -1.38 -2.40
CA ILE A 59 -0.58 -2.76 -1.97
C ILE A 59 0.31 -3.75 -2.73
N HIS A 60 0.43 -3.63 -4.05
CA HIS A 60 1.31 -4.51 -4.83
C HIS A 60 2.77 -4.40 -4.39
N PHE A 61 3.26 -3.18 -4.16
CA PHE A 61 4.63 -2.98 -3.67
C PHE A 61 4.84 -3.60 -2.28
N LEU A 62 3.87 -3.43 -1.37
CA LEU A 62 3.91 -4.08 -0.05
C LEU A 62 3.92 -5.61 -0.15
N GLN A 63 3.11 -6.17 -1.04
CA GLN A 63 3.08 -7.61 -1.30
C GLN A 63 4.43 -8.13 -1.79
N GLN A 64 5.09 -7.40 -2.69
CA GLN A 64 6.41 -7.78 -3.20
C GLN A 64 7.50 -7.64 -2.13
N TRP A 65 7.54 -6.53 -1.39
CA TRP A 65 8.60 -6.29 -0.39
C TRP A 65 8.56 -7.21 0.82
N PHE A 66 7.36 -7.63 1.22
CA PHE A 66 7.16 -8.45 2.40
C PHE A 66 6.71 -9.87 2.08
N SER A 67 6.77 -10.27 0.80
CA SER A 67 6.35 -11.59 0.32
C SER A 67 4.94 -11.96 0.80
N LEU A 68 4.02 -11.00 0.73
CA LEU A 68 2.60 -11.16 1.08
C LEU A 68 1.74 -11.52 -0.14
N SER A 69 2.35 -11.65 -1.32
CA SER A 69 1.67 -12.22 -2.48
C SER A 69 1.40 -13.69 -2.21
N ASP A 70 0.18 -14.13 -2.50
CA ASP A 70 -0.15 -15.56 -2.51
C ASP A 70 0.65 -16.24 -3.63
N PRO A 71 1.48 -17.27 -3.35
CA PRO A 71 2.21 -18.01 -4.38
C PRO A 71 1.30 -18.80 -5.33
N ALA A 72 0.02 -18.99 -5.01
CA ALA A 72 -0.95 -19.76 -5.77
C ALA A 72 -1.78 -18.93 -6.78
N MET A 73 -1.41 -17.67 -7.03
CA MET A 73 -1.97 -16.82 -8.09
C MET A 73 -1.01 -16.64 -9.27
#